data_AF-A0A3C0V9T3-F1
#
_entry.id   AF-A0A3C0V9T3-F1
#
_cell.length_a   1.000
_cell.length_b   1.000
_cell.length_c   1.000
_cell.angle_alpha   90.00
_cell.angle_beta   90.00
_cell.angle_gamma   90.00
#
_symmetry.space_group_name_H-M   'P 1'
#
loop_
_entity.id
_entity.type
_entity.pdbx_description
1 polymer ?
#
loop_
_entity_poly.entity_id
_entity_poly.type
_entity_poly.pdbx_seq_one_letter_code
_entity_poly.pdbx_strand_id
1 'polypeptide(L)'
;MLFLRDSRLALGAETNSRLRVARIGAGGRGTWFVDTIPRMEEVVAICDIDDRKIAECFTPWAELAGKLAVSEHAWERNAAPAFRRLTEDNVKTFYDFGKMFDAMGAGLDAAVVSIPDHTHAVASAAAIRAGTHVFCENPLTCTLRESRALGDLARTHKGRPKALRSVEAVRWKPARARTRRLPRKPSLRRTASTMSTMWFFWAWMLVAMSLPSAGMAVVPEHSVRDGEVHLQGVGPGNPLLYDNDWWFDVFDNNYLWAQASLGRVNLRGTIVTRDMWDWEKGYLYSMQRSVDDARKALQLARASGLRNIPDPTLGSDRVLTRPASGRIEDTATHPSDGSRLIAAEARRASPDTPLLIIAGGPLTTVANALLAAPDIAPNLVVFNLTVSSYGYNGKDGWSAYIVAKQTRYVDWGGGRFWDKNSVFTAQDFETLPRNPFCEDMRRLIQSNLGQANQLGDGAPLVWLFQPRCWTGVETRRAEFQGKALACAPIPPGEPGDVLVIPKAATDLRACREEFLRVLADPAVYHGGRRAGSSSSMRQELTPLHDAQRPLANPHKGWYHHYPDNHIDKYRIARDA
;
A
#
# COMPACT_ATOMS: atom_id res chain seq x y z
N MET A 1 -18.17 7.97 -25.37
CA MET A 1 -19.25 8.01 -26.38
C MET A 1 -20.21 6.89 -26.01
N LEU A 2 -21.33 7.23 -25.38
CA LEU A 2 -22.32 6.26 -24.93
C LEU A 2 -23.19 5.83 -26.13
N PHE A 3 -22.86 4.72 -26.77
CA PHE A 3 -23.70 4.20 -27.86
C PHE A 3 -24.91 3.46 -27.30
N LEU A 4 -26.05 4.14 -27.31
CA LEU A 4 -27.36 3.56 -27.07
C LEU A 4 -27.70 2.57 -28.20
N ARG A 5 -28.40 1.49 -27.84
CA ARG A 5 -28.64 0.36 -28.75
C ARG A 5 -29.71 0.67 -29.81
N ASP A 6 -30.49 1.72 -29.59
CA ASP A 6 -31.50 2.24 -30.51
C ASP A 6 -31.52 3.77 -30.40
N SER A 7 -31.41 4.46 -31.53
CA SER A 7 -31.49 5.93 -31.64
C SER A 7 -32.82 6.49 -31.09
N ARG A 8 -33.89 5.69 -31.05
CA ARG A 8 -35.19 6.08 -30.48
C ARG A 8 -35.17 6.20 -28.96
N LEU A 9 -34.22 5.56 -28.27
CA LEU A 9 -33.99 5.75 -26.84
C LEU A 9 -33.35 7.11 -26.53
N ALA A 10 -32.80 7.77 -27.56
CA ALA A 10 -32.14 9.08 -27.49
C ALA A 10 -32.98 10.23 -28.08
N LEU A 11 -34.24 9.98 -28.48
CA LEU A 11 -35.06 11.03 -29.06
C LEU A 11 -35.50 12.03 -27.98
N GLY A 12 -34.81 13.16 -28.03
CA GLY A 12 -34.84 14.29 -27.10
C GLY A 12 -33.57 15.15 -27.22
N ALA A 13 -32.49 14.63 -27.81
CA ALA A 13 -31.25 15.38 -27.99
C ALA A 13 -31.02 15.67 -29.48
N GLU A 14 -30.98 16.95 -29.87
CA GLU A 14 -30.60 17.38 -31.22
C GLU A 14 -29.21 16.83 -31.60
N THR A 15 -28.95 16.63 -32.89
CA THR A 15 -27.63 16.17 -33.36
C THR A 15 -26.56 17.16 -32.88
N ASN A 16 -25.54 16.69 -32.14
CA ASN A 16 -24.51 17.48 -31.45
C ASN A 16 -24.87 18.09 -30.07
N SER A 17 -26.04 17.77 -29.50
CA SER A 17 -26.32 18.12 -28.10
C SER A 17 -25.55 17.21 -27.13
N ARG A 18 -25.07 17.80 -26.02
CA ARG A 18 -24.28 17.10 -24.98
C ARG A 18 -25.22 16.66 -23.87
N LEU A 19 -24.98 15.47 -23.30
CA LEU A 19 -25.76 14.97 -22.17
C LEU A 19 -25.37 15.71 -20.89
N ARG A 20 -26.35 15.99 -20.03
CA ARG A 20 -26.15 16.54 -18.69
C ARG A 20 -25.83 15.42 -17.71
N VAL A 21 -24.59 15.37 -17.26
CA VAL A 21 -24.02 14.26 -16.49
C VAL A 21 -23.69 14.67 -15.06
N ALA A 22 -24.13 13.87 -14.10
CA ALA A 22 -23.62 13.90 -12.73
C ALA A 22 -22.47 12.91 -12.56
N ARG A 23 -21.45 13.31 -11.80
CA ARG A 23 -20.32 12.44 -11.45
C ARG A 23 -20.36 12.15 -9.96
N ILE A 24 -20.42 10.89 -9.58
CA ILE A 24 -20.46 10.42 -8.20
C ILE A 24 -19.15 9.69 -7.93
N GLY A 25 -18.30 10.27 -7.09
CA GLY A 25 -16.93 9.84 -6.83
C GLY A 25 -15.91 10.60 -7.67
N ALA A 26 -15.17 11.50 -7.04
CA ALA A 26 -14.08 12.30 -7.59
C ALA A 26 -12.68 11.72 -7.27
N GLY A 27 -12.59 10.73 -6.38
CA GLY A 27 -11.36 10.00 -6.07
C GLY A 27 -11.09 8.76 -6.94
N GLY A 28 -9.90 8.18 -6.82
CA GLY A 28 -9.55 6.89 -7.47
C GLY A 28 -9.78 6.88 -8.98
N ARG A 29 -10.56 5.92 -9.50
CA ARG A 29 -10.98 5.85 -10.91
C ARG A 29 -11.78 7.07 -11.36
N GLY A 30 -12.48 7.73 -10.43
CA GLY A 30 -13.17 8.99 -10.65
C GLY A 30 -12.26 10.07 -11.24
N THR A 31 -10.98 10.10 -10.85
CA THR A 31 -9.99 11.08 -11.37
C THR A 31 -9.80 10.97 -12.89
N TRP A 32 -9.87 9.77 -13.47
CA TRP A 32 -9.76 9.56 -14.92
C TRP A 32 -10.97 10.13 -15.69
N PHE A 33 -12.12 10.24 -15.04
CA PHE A 33 -13.30 10.86 -15.64
C PHE A 33 -13.27 12.39 -15.55
N VAL A 34 -12.31 12.99 -14.83
CA VAL A 34 -12.19 14.44 -14.67
C VAL A 34 -11.87 15.09 -16.01
N ASP A 35 -10.97 14.56 -16.82
CA ASP A 35 -10.66 15.12 -18.12
C ASP A 35 -11.52 14.54 -19.26
N THR A 36 -11.93 13.28 -19.12
CA THR A 36 -12.52 12.51 -20.21
C THR A 36 -14.00 12.83 -20.41
N ILE A 37 -14.79 12.88 -19.33
CA ILE A 37 -16.23 13.16 -19.45
C ILE A 37 -16.50 14.58 -19.97
N PRO A 38 -15.83 15.64 -19.47
CA PRO A 38 -16.07 16.99 -19.98
C PRO A 38 -15.55 17.26 -21.40
N ARG A 39 -14.88 16.30 -22.06
CA ARG A 39 -14.61 16.34 -23.50
C ARG A 39 -15.77 15.82 -24.34
N MET A 40 -16.65 15.03 -23.74
CA MET A 40 -17.74 14.34 -24.42
C MET A 40 -19.10 14.93 -24.06
N GLU A 41 -19.34 15.14 -22.76
CA GLU A 41 -20.65 15.48 -22.21
C GLU A 41 -20.56 16.70 -21.28
N GLU A 42 -21.69 17.29 -20.91
CA GLU A 42 -21.77 18.43 -20.00
C GLU A 42 -21.83 17.94 -18.55
N VAL A 43 -20.79 18.20 -17.76
CA VAL A 43 -20.80 17.87 -16.32
C VAL A 43 -21.52 18.98 -15.57
N VAL A 44 -22.64 18.66 -14.92
CA VAL A 44 -23.49 19.64 -14.22
C VAL A 44 -23.51 19.44 -12.70
N ALA A 45 -23.03 18.28 -12.23
CA ALA A 45 -22.89 18.00 -10.81
C ALA A 45 -21.70 17.08 -10.51
N ILE A 46 -21.04 17.36 -9.38
CA ILE A 46 -20.06 16.47 -8.76
C ILE A 46 -20.56 16.12 -7.36
N CYS A 47 -20.54 14.83 -7.04
CA CYS A 47 -20.83 14.33 -5.71
C CYS A 47 -19.65 13.54 -5.16
N ASP A 48 -19.15 13.92 -4.00
CA ASP A 48 -18.18 13.16 -3.23
C ASP A 48 -18.36 13.46 -1.73
N ILE A 49 -18.05 12.51 -0.87
CA ILE A 49 -18.07 12.72 0.59
C ILE A 49 -16.84 13.50 1.06
N ASP A 50 -15.84 13.70 0.20
CA ASP A 50 -14.66 14.50 0.49
C ASP A 50 -14.68 15.79 -0.34
N ASP A 51 -15.08 16.90 0.27
CA ASP A 51 -15.12 18.22 -0.38
C ASP A 51 -13.77 18.63 -0.98
N ARG A 52 -12.66 18.10 -0.47
CA ARG A 52 -11.33 18.32 -1.05
C ARG A 52 -11.21 17.66 -2.41
N LYS A 53 -11.79 16.47 -2.59
CA LYS A 53 -11.80 15.76 -3.89
C LYS A 53 -12.70 16.46 -4.89
N ILE A 54 -13.77 17.08 -4.43
CA ILE A 54 -14.59 17.96 -5.25
C ILE A 54 -13.77 19.17 -5.70
N ALA A 55 -13.11 19.86 -4.78
CA ALA A 55 -12.27 21.03 -5.08
C ALA A 55 -11.13 20.70 -6.07
N GLU A 56 -10.47 19.55 -5.88
CA GLU A 56 -9.40 19.05 -6.76
C GLU A 56 -9.87 18.83 -8.22
N CYS A 57 -11.18 18.66 -8.48
CA CYS A 57 -11.66 18.52 -9.86
C CYS A 57 -11.57 19.82 -10.67
N PHE A 58 -11.64 20.98 -10.01
CA PHE A 58 -11.68 22.27 -10.69
C PHE A 58 -10.30 22.74 -11.15
N THR A 59 -9.22 22.37 -10.44
CA THR A 59 -7.85 22.78 -10.79
C THR A 59 -7.42 22.25 -12.18
N PRO A 60 -7.55 20.95 -12.51
CA PRO A 60 -7.24 20.44 -13.85
C PRO A 60 -8.10 21.07 -14.94
N TRP A 61 -9.35 21.42 -14.65
CA TRP A 61 -10.22 22.11 -15.61
C TRP A 61 -9.75 23.53 -15.90
N ALA A 62 -9.36 24.29 -14.86
CA ALA A 62 -8.81 25.63 -15.02
C ALA A 62 -7.50 25.61 -15.82
N GLU A 63 -6.59 24.69 -15.48
CA GLU A 63 -5.33 24.52 -16.19
C GLU A 63 -5.54 24.11 -17.65
N LEU A 64 -6.44 23.16 -17.91
CA LEU A 64 -6.72 22.70 -19.26
C LEU A 64 -7.42 23.78 -20.08
N ALA A 65 -8.32 24.56 -19.49
CA ALA A 65 -8.91 25.73 -20.14
C ALA A 65 -7.84 26.76 -20.53
N GLY A 66 -6.88 27.02 -19.63
CA GLY A 66 -5.75 27.91 -19.89
C GLY A 66 -4.85 27.40 -21.02
N LYS A 67 -4.43 26.13 -20.96
CA LYS A 67 -3.58 25.48 -21.98
C LYS A 67 -4.25 25.47 -23.36
N LEU A 68 -5.52 25.08 -23.42
CA LEU A 68 -6.26 25.01 -24.68
C LEU A 68 -6.47 26.41 -25.28
N ALA A 69 -6.68 27.44 -24.46
CA ALA A 69 -6.92 28.81 -24.94
C ALA A 69 -5.73 29.39 -25.72
N VAL A 70 -4.51 28.96 -25.41
CA VAL A 70 -3.26 29.44 -26.03
C VAL A 70 -2.64 28.43 -27.00
N SER A 71 -3.32 27.32 -27.29
CA SER A 71 -2.82 26.31 -28.23
C SER A 71 -2.61 26.89 -29.63
N GLU A 72 -1.60 26.41 -30.36
CA GLU A 72 -1.36 26.71 -31.77
C GLU A 72 -2.45 26.13 -32.69
N HIS A 73 -3.16 25.10 -32.23
CA HIS A 73 -4.20 24.42 -32.98
C HIS A 73 -5.59 25.05 -32.74
N ALA A 74 -6.25 25.49 -33.83
CA ALA A 74 -7.56 26.14 -33.74
C ALA A 74 -8.65 25.27 -33.11
N TRP A 75 -8.61 23.96 -33.34
CA TRP A 75 -9.59 23.02 -32.77
C TRP A 75 -9.42 22.85 -31.24
N GLU A 76 -8.21 23.00 -30.71
CA GLU A 76 -7.95 23.00 -29.26
C GLU A 76 -8.43 24.31 -28.62
N ARG A 77 -8.15 25.45 -29.26
CA ARG A 77 -8.67 26.76 -28.82
C ARG A 77 -10.19 26.79 -28.76
N ASN A 78 -10.86 26.18 -29.73
CA ASN A 78 -12.33 26.07 -29.76
C ASN A 78 -12.91 25.20 -28.63
N ALA A 79 -12.12 24.30 -28.03
CA ALA A 79 -12.54 23.48 -26.89
C ALA A 79 -12.35 24.18 -25.53
N ALA A 80 -11.50 25.21 -25.44
CA ALA A 80 -11.19 25.93 -24.20
C ALA A 80 -12.41 26.50 -23.46
N PRO A 81 -13.41 27.11 -24.14
CA PRO A 81 -14.60 27.65 -23.45
C PRO A 81 -15.40 26.58 -22.72
N ALA A 82 -15.42 25.34 -23.20
CA ALA A 82 -16.16 24.25 -22.55
C ALA A 82 -15.56 23.88 -21.19
N PHE A 83 -14.22 23.93 -21.05
CA PHE A 83 -13.56 23.70 -19.76
C PHE A 83 -13.63 24.90 -18.83
N ARG A 84 -13.58 26.11 -19.38
CA ARG A 84 -13.74 27.34 -18.59
C ARG A 84 -15.11 27.39 -17.90
N ARG A 85 -16.19 26.99 -18.60
CA ARG A 85 -17.54 26.92 -18.02
C ARG A 85 -17.66 25.96 -16.83
N LEU A 86 -16.81 24.93 -16.75
CA LEU A 86 -16.80 24.00 -15.61
C LEU A 86 -16.21 24.63 -14.35
N THR A 87 -15.42 25.69 -14.50
CA THR A 87 -14.80 26.45 -13.41
C THR A 87 -15.55 27.73 -13.05
N GLU A 88 -16.55 28.10 -13.85
CA GLU A 88 -17.42 29.27 -13.65
C GLU A 88 -18.78 28.79 -13.10
N ASP A 89 -18.90 28.59 -11.78
CA ASP A 89 -20.11 28.34 -10.94
C ASP A 89 -21.25 27.41 -11.45
N ASN A 90 -21.09 26.74 -12.60
CA ASN A 90 -22.15 25.99 -13.28
C ASN A 90 -22.21 24.52 -12.84
N VAL A 91 -21.17 24.03 -12.17
CA VAL A 91 -21.11 22.64 -11.67
C VAL A 91 -21.50 22.63 -10.20
N LYS A 92 -22.67 22.06 -9.91
CA LYS A 92 -23.17 21.94 -8.53
C LYS A 92 -22.41 20.85 -7.77
N THR A 93 -22.11 21.11 -6.50
CA THR A 93 -21.38 20.17 -5.65
C THR A 93 -22.29 19.58 -4.58
N PHE A 94 -22.18 18.27 -4.35
CA PHE A 94 -22.99 17.58 -3.35
C PHE A 94 -22.15 16.63 -2.51
N TYR A 95 -22.40 16.61 -1.21
CA TYR A 95 -21.80 15.63 -0.30
C TYR A 95 -22.50 14.26 -0.39
N ASP A 96 -23.80 14.26 -0.74
CA ASP A 96 -24.69 13.11 -0.68
C ASP A 96 -25.39 12.92 -2.03
N PHE A 97 -25.22 11.75 -2.64
CA PHE A 97 -25.81 11.45 -3.96
C PHE A 97 -27.33 11.33 -3.91
N GLY A 98 -27.92 10.95 -2.77
CA GLY A 98 -29.37 10.94 -2.56
C GLY A 98 -29.92 12.36 -2.64
N LYS A 99 -29.33 13.28 -1.86
CA LYS A 99 -29.69 14.72 -1.91
C LYS A 99 -29.44 15.34 -3.27
N MET A 100 -28.38 14.92 -3.97
CA MET A 100 -28.13 15.34 -5.35
C MET A 100 -29.28 14.92 -6.28
N PHE A 101 -29.70 13.65 -6.22
CA PHE A 101 -30.80 13.17 -7.04
C PHE A 101 -32.14 13.80 -6.68
N ASP A 102 -32.40 14.07 -5.39
CA ASP A 102 -33.59 14.79 -4.96
C ASP A 102 -33.61 16.23 -5.52
N ALA A 103 -32.45 16.91 -5.50
CA ALA A 103 -32.35 18.30 -5.93
C ALA A 103 -32.38 18.48 -7.46
N MET A 104 -31.81 17.54 -8.23
CA MET A 104 -31.65 17.73 -9.67
C MET A 104 -31.74 16.47 -10.53
N GLY A 105 -32.11 15.31 -9.98
CA GLY A 105 -32.20 14.03 -10.69
C GLY A 105 -33.08 14.08 -11.95
N ALA A 106 -34.20 14.82 -11.90
CA ALA A 106 -35.09 15.03 -13.04
C ALA A 106 -34.45 15.79 -14.22
N GLY A 107 -33.37 16.53 -13.97
CA GLY A 107 -32.62 17.28 -14.99
C GLY A 107 -31.33 16.60 -15.43
N LEU A 108 -31.02 15.39 -14.93
CA LEU A 108 -29.84 14.62 -15.28
C LEU A 108 -30.17 13.55 -16.33
N ASP A 109 -29.39 13.53 -17.41
CA ASP A 109 -29.50 12.49 -18.43
C ASP A 109 -28.79 11.21 -17.97
N ALA A 110 -27.60 11.35 -17.37
CA ALA A 110 -26.81 10.22 -16.89
C ALA A 110 -26.01 10.52 -15.61
N ALA A 111 -25.66 9.46 -14.89
CA ALA A 111 -24.80 9.47 -13.72
C ALA A 111 -23.62 8.52 -13.96
N VAL A 112 -22.42 9.01 -13.70
CA VAL A 112 -21.18 8.23 -13.67
C VAL A 112 -20.90 7.87 -12.21
N VAL A 113 -20.86 6.57 -11.90
CA VAL A 113 -20.62 6.05 -10.55
C VAL A 113 -19.21 5.47 -10.49
N SER A 114 -18.33 6.10 -9.71
CA SER A 114 -16.92 5.75 -9.55
C SER A 114 -16.46 5.84 -8.08
N ILE A 115 -17.35 5.45 -7.16
CA ILE A 115 -17.12 5.36 -5.71
C ILE A 115 -16.62 3.95 -5.32
N PRO A 116 -16.35 3.62 -4.05
CA PRO A 116 -15.99 2.25 -3.67
C PRO A 116 -17.05 1.22 -4.10
N ASP A 117 -16.58 0.06 -4.57
CA ASP A 117 -17.37 -1.02 -5.18
C ASP A 117 -18.57 -1.50 -4.34
N HIS A 118 -18.43 -1.59 -3.02
CA HIS A 118 -19.49 -1.95 -2.08
C HIS A 118 -20.64 -0.93 -1.99
N THR A 119 -20.50 0.25 -2.60
CA THR A 119 -21.55 1.28 -2.69
C THR A 119 -22.09 1.50 -4.10
N HIS A 120 -21.49 0.87 -5.12
CA HIS A 120 -21.91 0.97 -6.51
C HIS A 120 -23.39 0.64 -6.70
N ALA A 121 -23.86 -0.44 -6.05
CA ALA A 121 -25.23 -0.89 -6.21
C ALA A 121 -26.25 0.13 -5.68
N VAL A 122 -25.97 0.75 -4.54
CA VAL A 122 -26.88 1.71 -3.92
C VAL A 122 -26.93 3.01 -4.70
N ALA A 123 -25.77 3.54 -5.13
CA ALA A 123 -25.71 4.75 -5.94
C ALA A 123 -26.33 4.55 -7.34
N SER A 124 -26.08 3.40 -7.97
CA SER A 124 -26.69 3.04 -9.25
C SER A 124 -28.20 2.89 -9.12
N ALA A 125 -28.69 2.27 -8.04
CA ALA A 125 -30.12 2.14 -7.79
C ALA A 125 -30.79 3.50 -7.55
N ALA A 126 -30.15 4.40 -6.80
CA ALA A 126 -30.63 5.76 -6.56
C ALA A 126 -30.75 6.54 -7.89
N ALA A 127 -29.73 6.47 -8.74
CA ALA A 127 -29.75 7.09 -10.06
C ALA A 127 -30.87 6.53 -10.97
N ILE A 128 -31.03 5.20 -11.02
CA ILE A 128 -32.11 4.57 -11.81
C ILE A 128 -33.49 5.03 -11.29
N ARG A 129 -33.67 5.06 -9.96
CA ARG A 129 -34.93 5.52 -9.33
C ARG A 129 -35.23 7.00 -9.59
N ALA A 130 -34.19 7.83 -9.73
CA ALA A 130 -34.30 9.23 -10.13
C ALA A 130 -34.57 9.41 -11.63
N GLY A 131 -34.67 8.32 -12.40
CA GLY A 131 -34.87 8.36 -13.84
C GLY A 131 -33.59 8.64 -14.65
N THR A 132 -32.42 8.57 -14.03
CA THR A 132 -31.13 8.87 -14.66
C THR A 132 -30.47 7.61 -15.24
N HIS A 133 -29.83 7.71 -16.41
CA HIS A 133 -29.03 6.61 -16.96
C HIS A 133 -27.76 6.36 -16.13
N VAL A 134 -27.24 5.12 -16.07
CA VAL A 134 -26.11 4.83 -15.19
C VAL A 134 -24.94 4.21 -15.96
N PHE A 135 -23.79 4.83 -15.78
CA PHE A 135 -22.50 4.29 -16.16
C PHE A 135 -21.69 4.05 -14.88
N CYS A 136 -21.48 2.79 -14.52
CA CYS A 136 -20.83 2.41 -13.27
C CYS A 136 -19.45 1.81 -13.53
N GLU A 137 -18.46 2.16 -12.72
CA GLU A 137 -17.17 1.49 -12.73
C GLU A 137 -17.27 0.01 -12.37
N ASN A 138 -16.25 -0.75 -12.75
CA ASN A 138 -16.15 -2.15 -12.40
C ASN A 138 -15.56 -2.34 -10.99
N PRO A 139 -15.91 -3.44 -10.28
CA PRO A 139 -17.03 -4.35 -10.57
C PRO A 139 -18.39 -3.66 -10.37
N LEU A 140 -19.43 -4.06 -11.12
CA LEU A 140 -20.76 -3.41 -11.05
C LEU A 140 -21.39 -3.51 -9.65
N THR A 141 -21.21 -4.66 -8.98
CA THR A 141 -21.74 -4.96 -7.64
C THR A 141 -20.82 -5.95 -6.92
N CYS A 142 -20.94 -6.06 -5.59
CA CYS A 142 -20.17 -7.03 -4.79
C CYS A 142 -20.82 -8.42 -4.75
N THR A 143 -22.11 -8.52 -5.07
CA THR A 143 -22.84 -9.81 -5.09
C THR A 143 -23.65 -10.01 -6.38
N LEU A 144 -23.92 -11.27 -6.71
CA LEU A 144 -24.84 -11.64 -7.80
C LEU A 144 -26.28 -11.16 -7.52
N ARG A 145 -26.70 -11.13 -6.25
CA ARG A 145 -28.04 -10.67 -5.85
C ARG A 145 -28.24 -9.20 -6.18
N GLU A 146 -27.27 -8.35 -5.84
CA GLU A 146 -27.29 -6.92 -6.20
C GLU A 146 -27.30 -6.72 -7.72
N SER A 147 -26.49 -7.48 -8.46
CA SER A 147 -26.44 -7.40 -9.93
C SER A 147 -27.80 -7.70 -10.56
N ARG A 148 -28.47 -8.77 -10.10
CA ARG A 148 -29.83 -9.14 -10.53
C ARG A 148 -30.85 -8.07 -10.16
N ALA A 149 -30.82 -7.60 -8.90
CA ALA A 149 -31.74 -6.57 -8.42
C ALA A 149 -31.61 -5.24 -9.20
N LEU A 150 -30.39 -4.82 -9.54
CA LEU A 150 -30.16 -3.67 -10.41
C LEU A 150 -30.66 -3.89 -11.84
N GLY A 151 -30.42 -5.09 -12.39
CA GLY A 151 -30.92 -5.48 -13.70
C GLY A 151 -32.44 -5.52 -13.77
N ASP A 152 -33.11 -5.93 -12.69
CA ASP A 152 -34.56 -5.90 -12.55
C ASP A 152 -35.04 -4.45 -12.43
N LEU A 153 -34.45 -3.67 -11.53
CA LEU A 153 -34.78 -2.25 -11.32
C LEU A 153 -34.65 -1.43 -12.62
N ALA A 154 -33.57 -1.61 -13.38
CA ALA A 154 -33.37 -0.92 -14.67
C ALA A 154 -34.40 -1.31 -15.74
N ARG A 155 -34.99 -2.51 -15.64
CA ARG A 155 -36.02 -3.02 -16.55
C ARG A 155 -37.43 -2.63 -16.14
N THR A 156 -37.73 -2.60 -14.85
CA THR A 156 -39.10 -2.43 -14.30
C THR A 156 -39.43 -1.01 -13.89
N HIS A 157 -38.44 -0.12 -13.77
CA HIS A 157 -38.67 1.27 -13.38
C HIS A 157 -39.64 1.96 -14.37
N LYS A 158 -40.71 2.57 -13.83
CA LYS A 158 -41.77 3.21 -14.62
C LYS A 158 -41.21 4.40 -15.41
N GLY A 159 -40.97 4.20 -16.70
CA GLY A 159 -40.39 5.19 -17.61
C GLY A 159 -39.69 4.53 -18.81
N ARG A 160 -38.85 5.27 -19.53
CA ARG A 160 -38.02 4.72 -20.62
C ARG A 160 -37.01 3.68 -20.07
N PRO A 161 -36.69 2.60 -20.82
CA PRO A 161 -35.68 1.63 -20.40
C PRO A 161 -34.36 2.32 -20.08
N LYS A 162 -33.81 2.08 -18.88
CA LYS A 162 -32.56 2.73 -18.46
C LYS A 162 -31.38 1.84 -18.82
N ALA A 163 -30.46 2.39 -19.63
CA ALA A 163 -29.17 1.75 -19.85
C ALA A 163 -28.35 1.78 -18.54
N LEU A 164 -28.06 0.59 -18.01
CA LEU A 164 -27.05 0.34 -16.99
C LEU A 164 -25.85 -0.34 -17.67
N ARG A 165 -24.67 0.27 -17.60
CA ARG A 165 -23.44 -0.32 -18.15
C ARG A 165 -22.31 -0.27 -17.14
N SER A 166 -21.57 -1.37 -17.05
CA SER A 166 -20.30 -1.46 -16.34
C SER A 166 -19.10 -1.23 -17.28
N VAL A 167 -17.99 -0.75 -16.74
CA VAL A 167 -16.75 -0.52 -17.50
C VAL A 167 -16.03 -1.83 -17.79
N GLU A 168 -15.80 -2.12 -19.07
CA GLU A 168 -14.83 -3.13 -19.55
C GLU A 168 -13.88 -2.48 -20.58
N ALA A 169 -12.90 -1.69 -20.12
CA ALA A 169 -12.00 -0.93 -21.00
C ALA A 169 -11.23 -1.81 -22.03
N VAL A 170 -10.94 -3.07 -21.68
CA VAL A 170 -10.20 -4.03 -22.53
C VAL A 170 -10.96 -4.41 -23.80
N ARG A 171 -12.29 -4.36 -23.78
CA ARG A 171 -13.15 -4.75 -24.91
C ARG A 171 -13.10 -3.77 -26.08
N TRP A 172 -12.57 -2.57 -25.87
CA TRP A 172 -12.66 -1.44 -26.80
C TRP A 172 -11.30 -0.97 -27.36
N LYS A 173 -10.20 -1.70 -27.10
CA LYS A 173 -8.93 -1.44 -27.78
C LYS A 173 -9.03 -1.75 -29.29
N PRO A 174 -8.54 -0.88 -30.20
CA PRO A 174 -8.64 -1.07 -31.66
C PRO A 174 -8.13 -2.43 -32.16
N ALA A 175 -7.09 -2.97 -31.51
CA ALA A 175 -6.49 -4.26 -31.80
C ALA A 175 -7.46 -5.45 -31.66
N ARG A 176 -8.45 -5.41 -30.74
CA ARG A 176 -9.45 -6.47 -30.56
C ARG A 176 -10.78 -6.20 -31.28
N ALA A 177 -11.05 -4.96 -31.68
CA ALA A 177 -12.20 -4.65 -32.54
C ALA A 177 -12.04 -5.26 -33.94
N ARG A 178 -10.79 -5.38 -34.44
CA ARG A 178 -10.46 -6.03 -35.72
C ARG A 178 -10.69 -7.55 -35.71
N THR A 179 -10.40 -8.25 -34.61
CA THR A 179 -10.60 -9.71 -34.52
C THR A 179 -12.08 -10.13 -34.49
N ARG A 180 -13.01 -9.21 -34.20
CA ARG A 180 -14.46 -9.45 -34.20
C ARG A 180 -15.17 -9.23 -35.54
N ARG A 181 -14.55 -8.56 -36.51
CA ARG A 181 -15.12 -8.33 -37.84
C ARG A 181 -14.88 -9.48 -38.83
N LEU A 182 -14.14 -10.52 -38.42
CA LEU A 182 -13.97 -11.72 -39.22
C LEU A 182 -15.24 -12.58 -39.12
N PRO A 183 -15.80 -13.07 -40.24
CA PRO A 183 -16.98 -13.93 -40.19
C PRO A 183 -16.67 -15.19 -39.37
N ARG A 184 -17.55 -15.52 -38.42
CA ARG A 184 -17.48 -16.78 -37.67
C ARG A 184 -17.72 -17.94 -38.64
N LYS A 185 -16.64 -18.49 -39.20
CA LYS A 185 -16.71 -19.75 -39.95
C LYS A 185 -17.10 -20.90 -39.00
N PRO A 186 -18.01 -21.82 -39.38
CA PRO A 186 -18.48 -22.88 -38.50
C PRO A 186 -17.45 -23.98 -38.15
N SER A 187 -16.23 -23.92 -38.71
CA SER A 187 -15.27 -25.04 -38.69
C SER A 187 -14.35 -25.09 -37.46
N LEU A 188 -14.49 -24.21 -36.47
CA LEU A 188 -13.70 -24.28 -35.24
C LEU A 188 -14.47 -25.01 -34.13
N ARG A 189 -14.60 -26.33 -34.28
CA ARG A 189 -14.82 -27.25 -33.17
C ARG A 189 -13.52 -28.02 -32.94
N ARG A 190 -13.03 -27.97 -31.69
CA ARG A 190 -11.78 -28.52 -31.14
C ARG A 190 -10.51 -27.73 -31.50
N THR A 191 -10.04 -26.93 -30.55
CA THR A 191 -8.63 -26.61 -30.41
C THR A 191 -8.10 -27.35 -29.19
N ALA A 192 -7.60 -28.56 -29.45
CA ALA A 192 -6.48 -29.12 -28.72
C ALA A 192 -5.19 -28.50 -29.32
N SER A 193 -4.22 -28.28 -28.45
CA SER A 193 -2.82 -27.88 -28.67
C SER A 193 -2.17 -28.26 -30.01
N THR A 194 -1.32 -27.38 -30.55
CA THR A 194 -0.07 -27.76 -31.25
C THR A 194 1.01 -26.67 -31.18
N MET A 195 2.19 -27.06 -30.71
CA MET A 195 3.49 -26.41 -30.91
C MET A 195 4.08 -26.83 -32.25
N SER A 196 4.85 -25.94 -32.90
CA SER A 196 6.16 -26.30 -33.48
C SER A 196 6.90 -25.04 -33.97
N THR A 197 8.09 -24.79 -33.43
CA THR A 197 9.27 -24.21 -34.10
C THR A 197 10.45 -24.22 -33.12
N MET A 198 11.10 -25.38 -33.00
CA MET A 198 12.00 -25.72 -31.87
C MET A 198 13.50 -25.56 -32.17
N TRP A 199 13.89 -24.99 -33.32
CA TRP A 199 15.30 -24.96 -33.75
C TRP A 199 15.99 -23.60 -33.63
N PHE A 200 15.25 -22.48 -33.68
CA PHE A 200 15.83 -21.14 -33.46
C PHE A 200 16.06 -20.79 -31.98
N PHE A 201 15.44 -21.53 -31.07
CA PHE A 201 15.50 -21.26 -29.62
C PHE A 201 16.84 -21.67 -28.99
N TRP A 202 17.47 -22.73 -29.50
CA TRP A 202 18.70 -23.29 -28.92
C TRP A 202 19.95 -22.43 -29.20
N ALA A 203 20.04 -21.82 -30.39
CA ALA A 203 21.15 -20.92 -30.71
C ALA A 203 21.10 -19.61 -29.89
N TRP A 204 19.90 -19.16 -29.51
CA TRP A 204 19.71 -17.99 -28.65
C TRP A 204 20.00 -18.30 -27.18
N MET A 205 19.70 -19.51 -26.70
CA MET A 205 19.99 -19.92 -25.32
C MET A 205 21.48 -19.94 -25.00
N LEU A 206 22.35 -20.39 -25.92
CA LEU A 206 23.79 -20.47 -25.66
C LEU A 206 24.46 -19.09 -25.51
N VAL A 207 23.95 -18.08 -26.20
CA VAL A 207 24.40 -16.68 -26.03
C VAL A 207 23.80 -16.07 -24.75
N ALA A 208 22.56 -16.41 -24.41
CA ALA A 208 21.90 -15.95 -23.18
C ALA A 208 22.50 -16.56 -21.89
N MET A 209 23.10 -17.76 -21.97
CA MET A 209 23.73 -18.43 -20.82
C MET A 209 25.13 -17.90 -20.46
N SER A 210 25.67 -16.94 -21.22
CA SER A 210 27.00 -16.36 -20.98
C SER A 210 26.94 -14.92 -20.41
N LEU A 211 25.75 -14.40 -20.14
CA LEU A 211 25.57 -13.14 -19.42
C LEU A 211 25.25 -13.48 -17.96
N PRO A 212 25.85 -12.81 -16.96
CA PRO A 212 25.38 -12.91 -15.60
C PRO A 212 23.92 -12.43 -15.59
N SER A 213 22.99 -13.36 -15.47
CA SER A 213 21.58 -13.06 -15.32
C SER A 213 21.44 -12.24 -14.04
N ALA A 214 21.17 -10.94 -14.18
CA ALA A 214 20.69 -10.12 -13.08
C ALA A 214 19.55 -10.90 -12.39
N GLY A 215 19.70 -11.12 -11.07
CA GLY A 215 18.91 -12.07 -10.32
C GLY A 215 17.41 -11.87 -10.53
N MET A 216 16.75 -12.87 -11.13
CA MET A 216 15.30 -12.98 -11.02
C MET A 216 14.95 -13.25 -9.56
N ALA A 217 13.82 -12.70 -9.09
CA ALA A 217 13.28 -13.01 -7.77
C ALA A 217 13.23 -14.53 -7.54
N VAL A 218 13.74 -14.95 -6.39
CA VAL A 218 13.63 -16.32 -5.91
C VAL A 218 12.90 -16.27 -4.60
N VAL A 219 11.76 -16.94 -4.51
CA VAL A 219 11.04 -17.09 -3.25
C VAL A 219 11.94 -17.87 -2.28
N PRO A 220 12.13 -17.42 -1.04
CA PRO A 220 12.93 -18.16 -0.07
C PRO A 220 12.46 -19.62 0.05
N GLU A 221 13.40 -20.55 -0.11
CA GLU A 221 13.16 -21.97 0.14
C GLU A 221 12.78 -22.16 1.61
N HIS A 222 11.70 -22.91 1.85
CA HIS A 222 11.11 -23.05 3.17
C HIS A 222 10.49 -24.43 3.37
N SER A 223 10.30 -24.77 4.64
CA SER A 223 9.56 -25.96 5.07
C SER A 223 8.65 -25.60 6.24
N VAL A 224 7.52 -26.29 6.33
CA VAL A 224 6.66 -26.26 7.51
C VAL A 224 6.82 -27.60 8.22
N ARG A 225 7.42 -27.60 9.40
CA ARG A 225 7.73 -28.80 10.20
C ARG A 225 7.09 -28.63 11.57
N ASP A 226 6.27 -29.60 11.99
CA ASP A 226 5.53 -29.54 13.26
C ASP A 226 4.70 -28.25 13.44
N GLY A 227 4.22 -27.69 12.33
CA GLY A 227 3.46 -26.43 12.34
C GLY A 227 4.32 -25.17 12.48
N GLU A 228 5.65 -25.26 12.36
CA GLU A 228 6.57 -24.13 12.40
C GLU A 228 7.14 -23.85 11.00
N VAL A 229 7.26 -22.56 10.65
CA VAL A 229 7.89 -22.13 9.40
C VAL A 229 9.39 -22.00 9.59
N HIS A 230 10.15 -22.67 8.72
CA HIS A 230 11.61 -22.63 8.68
C HIS A 230 12.09 -22.21 7.29
N LEU A 231 12.93 -21.18 7.20
CA LEU A 231 13.55 -20.74 5.95
C LEU A 231 14.96 -21.32 5.83
N GLN A 232 15.31 -21.85 4.65
CA GLN A 232 16.61 -22.45 4.41
C GLN A 232 17.75 -21.42 4.51
N GLY A 233 18.79 -21.75 5.28
CA GLY A 233 19.95 -20.87 5.48
C GLY A 233 19.69 -19.65 6.37
N VAL A 234 18.50 -19.51 6.96
CA VAL A 234 18.15 -18.37 7.82
C VAL A 234 18.03 -18.80 9.28
N GLY A 235 18.72 -18.08 10.15
CA GLY A 235 18.69 -18.28 11.59
C GLY A 235 19.42 -17.16 12.36
N PRO A 236 19.48 -17.24 13.70
CA PRO A 236 20.03 -16.17 14.54
C PRO A 236 21.54 -15.95 14.38
N GLY A 237 22.25 -16.93 13.81
CA GLY A 237 23.69 -16.82 13.52
C GLY A 237 24.03 -16.02 12.27
N ASN A 238 23.06 -15.74 11.40
CA ASN A 238 23.28 -14.97 10.18
C ASN A 238 23.69 -13.52 10.50
N PRO A 239 24.54 -12.88 9.68
CA PRO A 239 24.75 -11.45 9.78
C PRO A 239 23.43 -10.71 9.55
N LEU A 240 23.14 -9.71 10.39
CA LEU A 240 21.86 -8.98 10.37
C LEU A 240 22.08 -7.47 10.34
N LEU A 241 21.31 -6.79 9.48
CA LEU A 241 21.12 -5.34 9.50
C LEU A 241 19.66 -5.01 9.85
N TYR A 242 19.47 -3.99 10.66
CA TYR A 242 18.15 -3.44 10.96
C TYR A 242 18.02 -2.04 10.35
N ASP A 243 17.08 -1.86 9.45
CA ASP A 243 16.83 -0.59 8.73
C ASP A 243 15.49 -0.01 9.11
N ASN A 244 15.48 1.18 9.72
CA ASN A 244 14.28 1.72 10.33
C ASN A 244 14.18 3.25 10.21
N ASP A 245 12.95 3.77 10.13
CA ASP A 245 12.66 5.18 9.95
C ASP A 245 12.13 5.89 11.20
N TRP A 246 11.31 5.21 12.00
CA TRP A 246 10.78 5.69 13.29
C TRP A 246 11.30 4.80 14.43
N TRP A 247 11.90 5.40 15.46
CA TRP A 247 12.66 4.65 16.49
C TRP A 247 11.95 4.54 17.84
N PHE A 248 10.70 5.01 17.92
CA PHE A 248 9.89 5.08 19.15
C PHE A 248 8.41 4.75 18.95
N ASP A 249 8.05 4.16 17.81
CA ASP A 249 6.69 3.75 17.47
C ASP A 249 6.46 2.25 17.67
N VAL A 250 7.54 1.47 17.60
CA VAL A 250 7.57 0.02 17.80
C VAL A 250 8.64 -0.44 18.80
N PHE A 251 8.48 -1.65 19.33
CA PHE A 251 9.38 -2.22 20.33
C PHE A 251 10.51 -3.08 19.74
N ASP A 252 10.68 -3.02 18.42
CA ASP A 252 11.38 -4.05 17.66
C ASP A 252 12.89 -3.94 17.82
N ASN A 253 13.40 -2.71 17.77
CA ASN A 253 14.76 -2.40 18.17
C ASN A 253 15.01 -2.80 19.62
N ASN A 254 14.03 -2.67 20.53
CA ASN A 254 14.24 -3.03 21.92
C ASN A 254 14.55 -4.52 22.08
N TYR A 255 13.78 -5.38 21.41
CA TYR A 255 14.00 -6.83 21.41
C TYR A 255 15.32 -7.20 20.72
N LEU A 256 15.58 -6.66 19.53
CA LEU A 256 16.80 -6.94 18.78
C LEU A 256 18.05 -6.55 19.58
N TRP A 257 18.04 -5.39 20.21
CA TRP A 257 19.17 -4.91 21.02
C TRP A 257 19.35 -5.70 22.31
N ALA A 258 18.27 -6.22 22.90
CA ALA A 258 18.38 -7.17 24.00
C ALA A 258 19.07 -8.47 23.57
N GLN A 259 18.70 -9.03 22.42
CA GLN A 259 19.37 -10.20 21.85
C GLN A 259 20.85 -9.93 21.50
N ALA A 260 21.16 -8.72 21.02
CA ALA A 260 22.54 -8.29 20.75
C ALA A 260 23.37 -8.19 22.03
N SER A 261 22.80 -7.61 23.09
CA SER A 261 23.44 -7.53 24.41
C SER A 261 23.76 -8.92 24.95
N LEU A 262 22.85 -9.88 24.76
CA LEU A 262 23.02 -11.29 25.14
C LEU A 262 24.01 -12.06 24.22
N GLY A 263 24.51 -11.44 23.15
CA GLY A 263 25.41 -12.08 22.18
C GLY A 263 24.72 -13.16 21.34
N ARG A 264 23.39 -13.13 21.23
CA ARG A 264 22.60 -14.15 20.50
C ARG A 264 22.39 -13.81 19.02
N VAL A 265 22.68 -12.58 18.61
CA VAL A 265 22.54 -12.11 17.22
C VAL A 265 23.83 -11.48 16.71
N ASN A 266 24.15 -11.74 15.45
CA ASN A 266 25.26 -11.09 14.75
C ASN A 266 24.80 -9.76 14.13
N LEU A 267 24.48 -8.77 14.96
CA LEU A 267 24.02 -7.45 14.52
C LEU A 267 25.19 -6.65 13.93
N ARG A 268 25.22 -6.52 12.61
CA ARG A 268 26.30 -5.85 11.84
C ARG A 268 26.11 -4.34 11.75
N GLY A 269 24.89 -3.85 11.93
CA GLY A 269 24.58 -2.45 11.79
C GLY A 269 23.11 -2.12 12.00
N THR A 270 22.88 -0.87 12.36
CA THR A 270 21.57 -0.22 12.43
C THR A 270 21.56 0.91 11.41
N ILE A 271 20.54 0.96 10.56
CA ILE A 271 20.39 1.95 9.51
C ILE A 271 19.20 2.83 9.85
N VAL A 272 19.38 4.14 9.79
CA VAL A 272 18.33 5.14 9.95
C VAL A 272 17.94 5.59 8.55
N THR A 273 16.76 5.22 8.09
CA THR A 273 16.21 5.68 6.81
C THR A 273 15.19 6.79 7.08
N ARG A 274 14.97 7.71 6.14
CA ARG A 274 13.92 8.71 6.31
C ARG A 274 12.55 8.07 6.16
N ASP A 275 11.60 8.50 6.97
CA ASP A 275 10.19 8.28 6.72
C ASP A 275 9.78 8.85 5.35
N MET A 276 9.17 8.00 4.52
CA MET A 276 8.68 8.37 3.19
C MET A 276 7.17 8.52 3.17
N TRP A 277 6.51 8.61 4.32
CA TRP A 277 5.08 8.81 4.39
C TRP A 277 4.67 10.14 3.76
N ASP A 278 3.73 10.06 2.81
CA ASP A 278 3.20 11.22 2.07
C ASP A 278 4.27 12.19 1.51
N TRP A 279 5.46 11.67 1.19
CA TRP A 279 6.62 12.44 0.72
C TRP A 279 6.31 13.48 -0.40
N GLU A 280 5.32 13.20 -1.25
CA GLU A 280 4.82 14.10 -2.30
C GLU A 280 4.29 15.45 -1.76
N LYS A 281 3.84 15.50 -0.51
CA LYS A 281 3.39 16.71 0.19
C LYS A 281 4.52 17.42 0.93
N GLY A 282 5.75 16.94 0.75
CA GLY A 282 6.88 17.21 1.63
C GLY A 282 6.99 16.14 2.71
N TYR A 283 8.23 15.84 3.10
CA TYR A 283 8.51 14.89 4.17
C TYR A 283 8.00 15.43 5.50
N LEU A 284 7.08 14.69 6.14
CA LEU A 284 6.52 15.04 7.45
C LEU A 284 7.56 14.87 8.56
N TYR A 285 8.36 13.81 8.46
CA TYR A 285 9.47 13.54 9.36
C TYR A 285 10.81 13.82 8.66
N SER A 286 11.59 14.73 9.24
CA SER A 286 12.92 15.04 8.69
C SER A 286 13.91 13.94 9.03
N MET A 287 14.88 13.69 8.14
CA MET A 287 15.97 12.76 8.40
C MET A 287 16.71 13.05 9.72
N GLN A 288 16.93 14.34 10.05
CA GLN A 288 17.62 14.71 11.29
C GLN A 288 16.84 14.24 12.53
N ARG A 289 15.51 14.36 12.53
CA ARG A 289 14.66 13.86 13.62
C ARG A 289 14.75 12.34 13.77
N SER A 290 14.70 11.58 12.66
CA SER A 290 14.92 10.12 12.69
C SER A 290 16.28 9.76 13.32
N VAL A 291 17.33 10.52 12.98
CA VAL A 291 18.68 10.30 13.52
C VAL A 291 18.76 10.64 15.00
N ASP A 292 18.17 11.76 15.42
CA ASP A 292 18.15 12.18 16.82
C ASP A 292 17.39 11.16 17.68
N ASP A 293 16.30 10.63 17.16
CA ASP A 293 15.53 9.58 17.83
C ASP A 293 16.31 8.27 17.96
N ALA A 294 16.92 7.81 16.88
CA ALA A 294 17.76 6.60 16.90
C ALA A 294 18.89 6.72 17.92
N ARG A 295 19.55 7.89 17.97
CA ARG A 295 20.62 8.19 18.93
C ARG A 295 20.09 8.23 20.37
N LYS A 296 18.92 8.80 20.60
CA LYS A 296 18.27 8.82 21.91
C LYS A 296 17.93 7.40 22.37
N ALA A 297 17.33 6.58 21.52
CA ALA A 297 17.02 5.19 21.82
C ALA A 297 18.29 4.41 22.20
N LEU A 298 19.37 4.59 21.42
CA LEU A 298 20.66 3.96 21.69
C LEU A 298 21.30 4.45 23.00
N GLN A 299 21.17 5.74 23.30
CA GLN A 299 21.63 6.30 24.58
C GLN A 299 20.92 5.66 25.77
N LEU A 300 19.59 5.50 25.70
CA LEU A 300 18.81 4.84 26.75
C LEU A 300 19.22 3.38 26.92
N ALA A 301 19.45 2.66 25.81
CA ALA A 301 19.94 1.28 25.82
C ALA A 301 21.31 1.17 26.50
N ARG A 302 22.28 1.99 26.08
CA ARG A 302 23.64 2.01 26.65
C ARG A 302 23.64 2.41 28.13
N ALA A 303 22.84 3.41 28.50
CA ALA A 303 22.66 3.82 29.90
C ALA A 303 22.04 2.71 30.78
N SER A 304 21.32 1.78 30.16
CA SER A 304 20.72 0.62 30.82
C SER A 304 21.62 -0.62 30.79
N GLY A 305 22.85 -0.48 30.28
CA GLY A 305 23.85 -1.54 30.29
C GLY A 305 23.83 -2.47 29.09
N LEU A 306 23.03 -2.18 28.05
CA LEU A 306 23.03 -2.98 26.82
C LEU A 306 24.36 -2.78 26.06
N ARG A 307 24.84 -3.87 25.45
CA ARG A 307 26.12 -3.92 24.71
C ARG A 307 25.92 -4.48 23.30
N ASN A 308 26.99 -4.44 22.49
CA ASN A 308 27.02 -4.98 21.13
C ASN A 308 26.00 -4.35 20.17
N ILE A 309 25.63 -3.09 20.40
CA ILE A 309 24.74 -2.33 19.51
C ILE A 309 25.59 -1.34 18.72
N PRO A 310 25.70 -1.50 17.38
CA PRO A 310 26.41 -0.56 16.51
C PRO A 310 25.80 0.85 16.56
N ASP A 311 26.63 1.86 16.29
CA ASP A 311 26.13 3.22 16.07
C ASP A 311 25.28 3.30 14.78
N PRO A 312 24.26 4.18 14.73
CA PRO A 312 23.37 4.25 13.58
C PRO A 312 24.09 4.79 12.34
N THR A 313 23.86 4.14 11.20
CA THR A 313 24.35 4.51 9.87
C THR A 313 23.25 5.20 9.08
N LEU A 314 23.57 6.24 8.31
CA LEU A 314 22.57 7.01 7.56
C LEU A 314 22.14 6.28 6.29
N GLY A 315 20.87 5.91 6.24
CA GLY A 315 20.18 5.36 5.07
C GLY A 315 19.72 6.43 4.09
N SER A 316 18.75 6.05 3.25
CA SER A 316 18.21 6.91 2.20
C SER A 316 17.39 8.05 2.78
N ASP A 317 17.50 9.23 2.18
CA ASP A 317 16.80 10.44 2.60
C ASP A 317 15.66 10.84 1.65
N ARG A 318 15.42 10.07 0.59
CA ARG A 318 14.39 10.34 -0.42
C ARG A 318 13.91 9.06 -1.10
N VAL A 319 12.71 9.08 -1.65
CA VAL A 319 12.17 7.97 -2.44
C VAL A 319 12.91 7.77 -3.77
N LEU A 320 12.83 6.55 -4.31
CA LEU A 320 13.21 6.29 -5.70
C LEU A 320 12.05 6.56 -6.65
N THR A 321 12.36 7.19 -7.79
CA THR A 321 11.35 7.48 -8.82
C THR A 321 11.36 6.39 -9.88
N ARG A 322 10.18 5.82 -10.15
CA ARG A 322 10.01 4.85 -11.24
C ARG A 322 10.30 5.53 -12.59
N PRO A 323 11.26 5.04 -13.39
CA PRO A 323 11.55 5.62 -14.69
C PRO A 323 10.38 5.42 -15.66
N ALA A 324 10.28 6.27 -16.68
CA ALA A 324 9.21 6.20 -17.69
C ALA A 324 9.21 4.87 -18.46
N SER A 325 10.38 4.25 -18.63
CA SER A 325 10.54 2.92 -19.21
C SER A 325 9.89 1.81 -18.37
N GLY A 326 9.73 2.04 -17.07
CA GLY A 326 9.24 1.06 -16.12
C GLY A 326 10.20 -0.09 -15.80
N ARG A 327 11.44 -0.03 -16.30
CA ARG A 327 12.47 -1.03 -16.06
C ARG A 327 13.26 -0.69 -14.80
N ILE A 328 13.67 -1.71 -14.04
CA ILE A 328 14.37 -1.53 -12.76
C ILE A 328 15.75 -0.93 -13.00
N GLU A 329 16.46 -1.45 -14.00
CA GLU A 329 17.81 -1.06 -14.40
C GLU A 329 17.95 0.40 -14.86
N ASP A 330 16.85 1.05 -15.27
CA ASP A 330 16.86 2.46 -15.64
C ASP A 330 16.58 3.39 -14.43
N THR A 331 16.41 2.84 -13.22
CA THR A 331 16.14 3.63 -12.02
C THR A 331 17.40 4.41 -11.62
N ALA A 332 17.27 5.73 -11.49
CA ALA A 332 18.36 6.56 -11.00
C ALA A 332 18.69 6.20 -9.55
N THR A 333 19.98 6.00 -9.25
CA THR A 333 20.45 5.65 -7.92
C THR A 333 20.77 6.88 -7.08
N HIS A 334 20.56 6.76 -5.77
CA HIS A 334 20.91 7.74 -4.76
C HIS A 334 21.59 7.05 -3.57
N PRO A 335 22.86 6.60 -3.72
CA PRO A 335 23.54 5.81 -2.69
C PRO A 335 23.75 6.58 -1.39
N SER A 336 23.53 5.91 -0.26
CA SER A 336 23.77 6.39 1.11
C SER A 336 24.86 5.57 1.81
N ASP A 337 25.25 5.96 3.03
CA ASP A 337 26.16 5.14 3.84
C ASP A 337 25.53 3.79 4.16
N GLY A 338 24.22 3.76 4.44
CA GLY A 338 23.46 2.55 4.69
C GLY A 338 23.44 1.63 3.47
N SER A 339 23.25 2.17 2.25
CA SER A 339 23.27 1.32 1.05
C SER A 339 24.67 0.76 0.76
N ARG A 340 25.74 1.52 1.09
CA ARG A 340 27.12 1.04 1.03
C ARG A 340 27.40 -0.05 2.06
N LEU A 341 26.88 0.11 3.29
CA LEU A 341 26.99 -0.90 4.35
C LEU A 341 26.31 -2.21 3.93
N ILE A 342 25.09 -2.13 3.38
CA ILE A 342 24.37 -3.30 2.85
C ILE A 342 25.22 -4.02 1.80
N ALA A 343 25.74 -3.29 0.80
CA ALA A 343 26.55 -3.91 -0.25
C ALA A 343 27.84 -4.55 0.30
N ALA A 344 28.48 -3.92 1.28
CA ALA A 344 29.70 -4.44 1.90
C ALA A 344 29.45 -5.72 2.69
N GLU A 345 28.40 -5.75 3.52
CA GLU A 345 28.05 -6.94 4.31
C GLU A 345 27.47 -8.06 3.44
N ALA A 346 26.73 -7.73 2.38
CA ALA A 346 26.17 -8.72 1.47
C ALA A 346 27.25 -9.45 0.65
N ARG A 347 28.35 -8.76 0.30
CA ARG A 347 29.51 -9.39 -0.35
C ARG A 347 30.30 -10.33 0.58
N ARG A 348 30.13 -10.20 1.90
CA ARG A 348 30.71 -11.11 2.90
C ARG A 348 29.79 -12.30 3.19
N ALA A 349 28.51 -12.19 2.83
CA ALA A 349 27.52 -13.25 2.93
C ALA A 349 27.51 -14.14 1.69
N SER A 350 26.69 -15.18 1.71
CA SER A 350 26.48 -16.11 0.59
C SER A 350 25.00 -16.49 0.45
N PRO A 351 24.60 -17.17 -0.62
CA PRO A 351 23.23 -17.67 -0.73
C PRO A 351 22.83 -18.64 0.39
N ASP A 352 23.78 -19.45 0.88
CA ASP A 352 23.58 -20.44 1.96
C ASP A 352 23.62 -19.83 3.37
N THR A 353 24.34 -18.71 3.53
CA THR A 353 24.40 -17.93 4.77
C THR A 353 24.18 -16.45 4.45
N PRO A 354 22.93 -16.06 4.13
CA PRO A 354 22.60 -14.72 3.68
C PRO A 354 22.78 -13.67 4.78
N LEU A 355 22.96 -12.43 4.31
CA LEU A 355 22.71 -11.23 5.08
C LEU A 355 21.20 -11.06 5.24
N LEU A 356 20.74 -11.00 6.49
CA LEU A 356 19.37 -10.69 6.82
C LEU A 356 19.22 -9.18 6.92
N ILE A 357 18.24 -8.62 6.22
CA ILE A 357 17.84 -7.23 6.39
C ILE A 357 16.43 -7.23 6.96
N ILE A 358 16.28 -6.72 8.18
CA ILE A 358 14.96 -6.50 8.78
C ILE A 358 14.66 -5.01 8.63
N ALA A 359 13.67 -4.68 7.81
CA ALA A 359 13.27 -3.31 7.56
C ALA A 359 11.95 -2.99 8.29
N GLY A 360 11.99 -2.06 9.24
CA GLY A 360 10.80 -1.36 9.74
C GLY A 360 10.51 -0.07 8.96
N GLY A 361 11.54 0.44 8.27
CA GLY A 361 11.38 1.58 7.37
C GLY A 361 11.08 1.19 5.93
N PRO A 362 11.10 2.18 5.02
CA PRO A 362 10.93 1.94 3.60
C PRO A 362 12.16 1.22 3.02
N LEU A 363 11.92 0.37 2.03
CA LEU A 363 12.96 -0.44 1.38
C LEU A 363 13.92 0.33 0.47
N THR A 364 13.89 1.66 0.50
CA THR A 364 14.67 2.55 -0.37
C THR A 364 16.17 2.36 -0.23
N THR A 365 16.68 2.15 0.99
CA THR A 365 18.12 1.95 1.21
C THR A 365 18.59 0.62 0.65
N VAL A 366 17.77 -0.42 0.78
CA VAL A 366 18.01 -1.74 0.18
C VAL A 366 17.96 -1.66 -1.35
N ALA A 367 16.94 -1.00 -1.91
CA ALA A 367 16.80 -0.81 -3.35
C ALA A 367 18.00 -0.04 -3.95
N ASN A 368 18.47 1.02 -3.28
CA ASN A 368 19.69 1.72 -3.69
C ASN A 368 20.93 0.82 -3.68
N ALA A 369 21.06 -0.08 -2.68
CA ALA A 369 22.17 -1.03 -2.63
C ALA A 369 22.12 -2.01 -3.82
N LEU A 370 20.93 -2.53 -4.13
CA LEU A 370 20.72 -3.46 -5.25
C LEU A 370 20.96 -2.80 -6.60
N LEU A 371 20.50 -1.57 -6.82
CA LEU A 371 20.74 -0.85 -8.06
C LEU A 371 22.22 -0.51 -8.26
N ALA A 372 22.94 -0.21 -7.18
CA ALA A 372 24.37 0.09 -7.22
C ALA A 372 25.25 -1.17 -7.33
N ALA A 373 24.79 -2.31 -6.81
CA ALA A 373 25.51 -3.58 -6.80
C ALA A 373 24.55 -4.76 -7.02
N PRO A 374 24.06 -5.00 -8.25
CA PRO A 374 23.06 -6.05 -8.52
C PRO A 374 23.54 -7.46 -8.21
N ASP A 375 24.86 -7.68 -8.18
CA ASP A 375 25.53 -8.95 -7.86
C ASP A 375 25.24 -9.45 -6.43
N ILE A 376 24.87 -8.55 -5.52
CA ILE A 376 24.64 -8.92 -4.11
C ILE A 376 23.30 -9.60 -3.86
N ALA A 377 22.36 -9.52 -4.81
CA ALA A 377 20.97 -9.89 -4.59
C ALA A 377 20.75 -11.33 -4.10
N PRO A 378 21.47 -12.35 -4.62
CA PRO A 378 21.38 -13.73 -4.12
C PRO A 378 21.79 -13.89 -2.64
N ASN A 379 22.63 -12.99 -2.12
CA ASN A 379 23.15 -13.05 -0.75
C ASN A 379 22.24 -12.39 0.28
N LEU A 380 21.08 -11.88 -0.14
CA LEU A 380 20.13 -11.17 0.71
C LEU A 380 18.88 -12.01 0.98
N VAL A 381 18.41 -11.94 2.23
CA VAL A 381 17.00 -12.20 2.59
C VAL A 381 16.47 -10.96 3.27
N VAL A 382 15.43 -10.36 2.71
CA VAL A 382 14.90 -9.07 3.17
C VAL A 382 13.51 -9.27 3.75
N PHE A 383 13.33 -8.83 4.99
CA PHE A 383 12.07 -8.88 5.72
C PHE A 383 11.52 -7.46 5.86
N ASN A 384 10.25 -7.27 5.58
CA ASN A 384 9.58 -5.97 5.79
C ASN A 384 8.09 -6.21 6.08
N LEU A 385 7.48 -5.31 6.84
CA LEU A 385 6.03 -5.26 6.96
C LEU A 385 5.45 -4.58 5.70
N THR A 386 4.36 -5.13 5.17
CA THR A 386 3.80 -4.73 3.86
C THR A 386 3.75 -3.22 3.61
N VAL A 387 4.47 -2.78 2.56
CA VAL A 387 4.35 -1.42 2.00
C VAL A 387 2.99 -1.28 1.31
N SER A 388 2.00 -0.80 2.04
CA SER A 388 0.60 -0.79 1.60
C SER A 388 0.07 0.60 1.26
N SER A 389 -1.03 0.66 0.50
CA SER A 389 -1.70 1.92 0.16
C SER A 389 -2.30 2.63 1.38
N TYR A 390 -2.47 1.90 2.49
CA TYR A 390 -2.90 2.42 3.78
C TYR A 390 -1.76 3.02 4.62
N GLY A 391 -0.51 2.90 4.15
CA GLY A 391 0.65 3.65 4.62
C GLY A 391 1.67 2.89 5.49
N TYR A 392 1.45 1.62 5.81
CA TYR A 392 2.44 0.85 6.57
C TYR A 392 3.82 0.81 5.84
N ASN A 393 4.90 1.06 6.59
CA ASN A 393 6.33 1.15 6.22
C ASN A 393 6.64 2.00 4.98
N GLY A 394 6.25 3.28 5.05
CA GLY A 394 6.49 4.29 4.03
C GLY A 394 5.60 4.15 2.79
N LYS A 395 5.71 5.10 1.87
CA LYS A 395 4.97 5.12 0.58
C LYS A 395 5.91 5.07 -0.62
N ASP A 396 6.89 4.16 -0.55
CA ASP A 396 7.86 3.91 -1.61
C ASP A 396 7.65 2.52 -2.24
N GLY A 397 6.52 2.36 -2.92
CA GLY A 397 6.17 1.11 -3.60
C GLY A 397 7.14 0.73 -4.71
N TRP A 398 7.92 1.68 -5.26
CA TRP A 398 8.90 1.38 -6.30
C TRP A 398 10.12 0.67 -5.71
N SER A 399 10.66 1.19 -4.60
CA SER A 399 11.75 0.52 -3.88
C SER A 399 11.34 -0.87 -3.37
N ALA A 400 10.12 -1.00 -2.83
CA ALA A 400 9.60 -2.29 -2.41
C ALA A 400 9.47 -3.28 -3.60
N TYR A 401 9.02 -2.79 -4.76
CA TYR A 401 8.95 -3.59 -5.97
C TYR A 401 10.34 -4.05 -6.45
N ILE A 402 11.35 -3.17 -6.43
CA ILE A 402 12.73 -3.52 -6.78
C ILE A 402 13.23 -4.66 -5.89
N VAL A 403 13.11 -4.50 -4.57
CA VAL A 403 13.57 -5.50 -3.59
C VAL A 403 12.85 -6.83 -3.79
N ALA A 404 11.52 -6.81 -3.94
CA ALA A 404 10.72 -8.00 -4.16
C ALA A 404 11.06 -8.71 -5.49
N LYS A 405 11.50 -7.97 -6.51
CA LYS A 405 11.84 -8.54 -7.82
C LYS A 405 13.27 -9.05 -7.96
N GLN A 406 14.14 -8.74 -7.00
CA GLN A 406 15.57 -9.06 -7.10
C GLN A 406 16.09 -9.92 -5.95
N THR A 407 15.39 -9.99 -4.81
CA THR A 407 15.88 -10.68 -3.60
C THR A 407 14.94 -11.79 -3.15
N ARG A 408 15.40 -12.58 -2.18
CA ARG A 408 14.54 -13.44 -1.36
C ARG A 408 13.76 -12.56 -0.38
N TYR A 409 12.61 -12.06 -0.82
CA TYR A 409 11.80 -11.12 -0.06
C TYR A 409 10.72 -11.85 0.75
N VAL A 410 10.67 -11.53 2.05
CA VAL A 410 9.67 -12.01 3.00
C VAL A 410 8.84 -10.82 3.46
N ASP A 411 7.58 -10.82 3.05
CA ASP A 411 6.60 -9.84 3.50
C ASP A 411 5.87 -10.39 4.72
N TRP A 412 5.96 -9.71 5.84
CA TRP A 412 5.23 -10.12 7.03
C TRP A 412 3.92 -9.33 7.16
N GLY A 413 2.88 -10.06 7.55
CA GLY A 413 1.55 -9.55 7.79
C GLY A 413 0.61 -9.70 6.60
N GLY A 414 1.11 -9.67 5.36
CA GLY A 414 0.29 -9.81 4.16
C GLY A 414 -0.79 -8.74 4.04
N GLY A 415 -0.51 -7.51 4.52
CA GLY A 415 -1.45 -6.40 4.58
C GLY A 415 -1.52 -5.72 5.95
N ARG A 416 -2.72 -5.67 6.55
CA ARG A 416 -2.97 -4.91 7.79
C ARG A 416 -2.47 -5.69 9.01
N PHE A 417 -1.42 -5.19 9.67
CA PHE A 417 -0.86 -5.85 10.85
C PHE A 417 -1.26 -5.23 12.20
N TRP A 418 -1.81 -4.02 12.21
CA TRP A 418 -2.16 -3.27 13.42
C TRP A 418 -3.63 -3.47 13.83
N ASP A 419 -3.88 -3.70 15.13
CA ASP A 419 -5.24 -3.71 15.71
C ASP A 419 -5.35 -2.74 16.87
N LYS A 420 -6.58 -2.31 17.17
CA LYS A 420 -6.89 -1.38 18.28
C LYS A 420 -6.38 -1.86 19.64
N ASN A 421 -6.35 -3.17 19.85
CA ASN A 421 -5.91 -3.77 21.12
C ASN A 421 -4.67 -4.61 20.88
N SER A 422 -3.50 -4.07 21.22
CA SER A 422 -2.20 -4.75 21.21
C SER A 422 -2.27 -6.12 21.87
N VAL A 423 -1.44 -7.06 21.37
CA VAL A 423 -1.14 -8.29 22.11
C VAL A 423 -0.51 -7.99 23.47
N PHE A 424 0.18 -6.85 23.60
CA PHE A 424 0.72 -6.34 24.84
C PHE A 424 -0.26 -5.48 25.62
N THR A 425 -0.12 -5.51 26.94
CA THR A 425 -0.80 -4.63 27.88
C THR A 425 0.21 -3.81 28.67
N ALA A 426 -0.21 -2.67 29.23
CA ALA A 426 0.65 -1.89 30.12
C ALA A 426 1.18 -2.71 31.31
N GLN A 427 0.37 -3.65 31.81
CA GLN A 427 0.75 -4.54 32.91
C GLN A 427 1.95 -5.44 32.57
N ASP A 428 2.10 -5.81 31.30
CA ASP A 428 3.22 -6.65 30.86
C ASP A 428 4.56 -5.96 31.08
N PHE A 429 4.62 -4.66 30.81
CA PHE A 429 5.83 -3.87 30.93
C PHE A 429 6.16 -3.51 32.39
N GLU A 430 5.20 -3.61 33.31
CA GLU A 430 5.48 -3.44 34.75
C GLU A 430 6.43 -4.52 35.29
N THR A 431 6.46 -5.70 34.65
CA THR A 431 7.33 -6.82 35.05
C THR A 431 8.80 -6.65 34.64
N LEU A 432 9.09 -5.71 33.73
CA LEU A 432 10.44 -5.49 33.24
C LEU A 432 11.34 -4.87 34.32
N PRO A 433 12.68 -4.92 34.18
CA PRO A 433 13.57 -4.22 35.10
C PRO A 433 13.35 -2.70 35.14
N ARG A 434 13.77 -2.06 36.23
CA ARG A 434 13.72 -0.60 36.40
C ARG A 434 15.02 0.02 35.90
N ASN A 435 15.02 0.49 34.67
CA ASN A 435 16.12 1.20 34.02
C ASN A 435 15.57 2.13 32.92
N PRO A 436 16.35 3.13 32.44
CA PRO A 436 15.87 4.10 31.45
C PRO A 436 15.27 3.50 30.17
N PHE A 437 15.82 2.37 29.69
CA PHE A 437 15.36 1.68 28.49
C PHE A 437 13.98 1.04 28.69
N CYS A 438 13.76 0.35 29.80
CA CYS A 438 12.47 -0.24 30.13
C CYS A 438 11.42 0.81 30.54
N GLU A 439 11.83 1.89 31.21
CA GLU A 439 10.92 3.00 31.51
C GLU A 439 10.41 3.69 30.24
N ASP A 440 11.23 3.75 29.19
CA ASP A 440 10.78 4.28 27.91
C ASP A 440 9.71 3.41 27.26
N MET A 441 9.89 2.08 27.27
CA MET A 441 8.86 1.15 26.81
C MET A 441 7.57 1.24 27.62
N ARG A 442 7.66 1.41 28.96
CA ARG A 442 6.48 1.65 29.82
C ARG A 442 5.73 2.92 29.44
N ARG A 443 6.45 3.99 29.08
CA ARG A 443 5.81 5.23 28.58
C ARG A 443 5.12 4.99 27.24
N LEU A 444 5.78 4.30 26.31
CA LEU A 444 5.23 4.04 24.99
C LEU A 444 3.94 3.19 25.04
N ILE A 445 3.93 2.09 25.80
CA ILE A 445 2.74 1.20 25.89
C ILE A 445 1.51 1.90 26.50
N GLN A 446 1.70 2.97 27.25
CA GLN A 446 0.59 3.78 27.79
C GLN A 446 0.02 4.78 26.78
N SER A 447 0.71 5.01 25.65
CA SER A 447 0.23 5.86 24.57
C SER A 447 -0.75 5.12 23.64
N ASN A 448 -1.55 5.88 22.88
CA ASN A 448 -2.43 5.30 21.85
C ASN A 448 -1.65 4.48 20.81
N LEU A 449 -0.43 4.90 20.48
CA LEU A 449 0.42 4.22 19.49
C LEU A 449 0.91 2.87 20.03
N GLY A 450 1.42 2.85 21.26
CA GLY A 450 1.83 1.61 21.91
C GLY A 450 0.67 0.63 22.13
N GLN A 451 -0.51 1.13 22.49
CA GLN A 451 -1.71 0.30 22.67
C GLN A 451 -2.24 -0.32 21.37
N ALA A 452 -1.90 0.24 20.21
CA ALA A 452 -2.27 -0.31 18.90
C ALA A 452 -1.22 -1.31 18.34
N ASN A 453 -0.06 -1.42 19.00
CA ASN A 453 1.10 -2.09 18.44
C ASN A 453 1.07 -3.62 18.61
N GLN A 454 1.00 -4.36 17.51
CA GLN A 454 0.96 -5.83 17.50
C GLN A 454 2.34 -6.51 17.34
N LEU A 455 3.44 -5.84 17.72
CA LEU A 455 4.84 -6.11 17.30
C LEU A 455 5.21 -5.50 15.94
N GLY A 456 4.48 -4.48 15.49
CA GLY A 456 4.84 -3.57 14.39
C GLY A 456 5.59 -4.21 13.23
N ASP A 457 6.92 -4.07 13.24
CA ASP A 457 7.91 -4.53 12.26
C ASP A 457 8.80 -5.69 12.76
N GLY A 458 8.58 -6.14 14.00
CA GLY A 458 9.51 -6.97 14.74
C GLY A 458 9.10 -8.41 15.01
N ALA A 459 7.91 -8.90 14.62
CA ALA A 459 7.71 -10.35 14.73
C ALA A 459 8.65 -11.19 13.84
N PRO A 460 9.21 -10.72 12.69
CA PRO A 460 10.30 -11.41 12.03
C PRO A 460 11.52 -11.55 12.94
N LEU A 461 11.82 -10.53 13.75
CA LEU A 461 12.90 -10.59 14.73
C LEU A 461 12.60 -11.63 15.80
N VAL A 462 11.37 -11.67 16.31
CA VAL A 462 10.99 -12.65 17.34
C VAL A 462 10.97 -14.07 16.77
N TRP A 463 10.41 -14.27 15.57
CA TRP A 463 10.40 -15.55 14.86
C TRP A 463 11.82 -16.10 14.65
N LEU A 464 12.80 -15.25 14.35
CA LEU A 464 14.19 -15.66 14.15
C LEU A 464 14.77 -16.44 15.36
N PHE A 465 14.30 -16.16 16.57
CA PHE A 465 14.71 -16.86 17.80
C PHE A 465 13.65 -17.83 18.32
N GLN A 466 12.43 -17.76 17.78
CA GLN A 466 11.30 -18.56 18.20
C GLN A 466 10.44 -18.98 16.98
N PRO A 467 10.87 -20.02 16.23
CA PRO A 467 10.24 -20.39 14.96
C PRO A 467 8.74 -20.71 15.03
N ARG A 468 8.25 -21.19 16.18
CA ARG A 468 6.81 -21.42 16.45
C ARG A 468 5.93 -20.18 16.26
N CYS A 469 6.52 -18.98 16.24
CA CYS A 469 5.80 -17.73 16.01
C CYS A 469 5.14 -17.68 14.63
N TRP A 470 5.64 -18.41 13.64
CA TRP A 470 5.04 -18.48 12.30
C TRP A 470 4.60 -19.90 11.99
N THR A 471 3.34 -20.05 11.60
CA THR A 471 2.70 -21.36 11.41
C THR A 471 2.33 -21.68 9.97
N GLY A 472 2.46 -20.70 9.07
CA GLY A 472 2.13 -20.85 7.67
C GLY A 472 2.66 -19.70 6.82
N VAL A 473 2.77 -19.96 5.53
CA VAL A 473 3.29 -19.02 4.55
C VAL A 473 2.50 -19.12 3.26
N GLU A 474 2.58 -18.07 2.45
CA GLU A 474 1.97 -18.03 1.13
C GLU A 474 2.95 -17.45 0.12
N THR A 475 3.13 -18.14 -1.00
CA THR A 475 3.87 -17.57 -2.12
C THR A 475 2.96 -16.63 -2.92
N ARG A 476 3.41 -15.40 -3.15
CA ARG A 476 2.64 -14.36 -3.87
C ARG A 476 3.49 -13.70 -4.96
N ARG A 477 2.80 -13.03 -5.88
CA ARG A 477 3.39 -12.20 -6.94
C ARG A 477 3.49 -10.76 -6.49
N ALA A 478 4.65 -10.16 -6.67
CA ALA A 478 4.87 -8.74 -6.46
C ALA A 478 4.37 -7.91 -7.65
N GLU A 479 3.39 -7.04 -7.40
CA GLU A 479 2.85 -6.09 -8.37
C GLU A 479 3.04 -4.66 -7.88
N PHE A 480 3.72 -3.84 -8.68
CA PHE A 480 3.88 -2.42 -8.38
C PHE A 480 2.52 -1.71 -8.45
N GLN A 481 2.14 -1.00 -7.38
CA GLN A 481 0.86 -0.31 -7.27
C GLN A 481 1.05 1.14 -6.81
N GLY A 482 1.96 1.87 -7.47
CA GLY A 482 2.26 3.27 -7.17
C GLY A 482 3.00 3.39 -5.84
N LYS A 483 2.31 3.89 -4.82
CA LYS A 483 2.88 4.05 -3.47
C LYS A 483 2.97 2.76 -2.66
N ALA A 484 2.42 1.67 -3.19
CA ALA A 484 2.32 0.38 -2.51
C ALA A 484 2.89 -0.75 -3.37
N LEU A 485 3.22 -1.86 -2.71
CA LEU A 485 3.46 -3.16 -3.31
C LEU A 485 2.24 -4.06 -3.06
N ALA A 486 1.65 -4.60 -4.13
CA ALA A 486 0.59 -5.59 -4.00
C ALA A 486 1.17 -7.01 -4.07
N CYS A 487 0.81 -7.85 -3.10
CA CYS A 487 1.14 -9.28 -3.05
C CYS A 487 -0.02 -10.11 -3.61
N ALA A 488 -0.11 -10.18 -4.94
CA ALA A 488 -1.20 -10.84 -5.65
C ALA A 488 -1.12 -12.38 -5.56
N PRO A 489 -2.25 -13.11 -5.54
CA PRO A 489 -2.25 -14.56 -5.65
C PRO A 489 -1.58 -15.03 -6.94
N ILE A 490 -0.88 -16.16 -6.88
CA ILE A 490 -0.31 -16.81 -8.06
C ILE A 490 -1.25 -17.93 -8.56
N PRO A 491 -1.40 -18.11 -9.88
CA PRO A 491 -2.03 -19.31 -10.43
C PRO A 491 -1.25 -20.58 -10.02
N PRO A 492 -1.91 -21.74 -9.89
CA PRO A 492 -1.24 -22.99 -9.58
C PRO A 492 -0.12 -23.30 -10.57
N GLY A 493 1.08 -23.61 -10.05
CA GLY A 493 2.25 -23.98 -10.86
C GLY A 493 3.06 -22.81 -11.42
N GLU A 494 2.67 -21.56 -11.18
CA GLU A 494 3.49 -20.40 -11.54
C GLU A 494 4.46 -20.01 -10.42
N PRO A 495 5.67 -19.51 -10.74
CA PRO A 495 6.58 -18.97 -9.74
C PRO A 495 6.04 -17.67 -9.14
N GLY A 496 6.28 -17.46 -7.85
CA GLY A 496 6.07 -16.20 -7.15
C GLY A 496 7.35 -15.39 -6.99
N ASP A 497 7.22 -14.22 -6.38
CA ASP A 497 8.34 -13.32 -6.07
C ASP A 497 8.53 -13.12 -4.57
N VAL A 498 7.45 -13.27 -3.79
CA VAL A 498 7.39 -12.90 -2.37
C VAL A 498 6.89 -14.07 -1.54
N LEU A 499 7.55 -14.31 -0.41
CA LEU A 499 7.02 -15.16 0.64
C LEU A 499 6.25 -14.29 1.63
N VAL A 500 4.93 -14.39 1.62
CA VAL A 500 4.07 -13.68 2.57
C VAL A 500 3.86 -14.54 3.81
N ILE A 501 3.98 -13.93 4.98
CA ILE A 501 3.60 -14.52 6.27
C ILE A 501 2.29 -13.86 6.73
N PRO A 502 1.12 -14.49 6.51
CA PRO A 502 -0.15 -13.88 6.88
C PRO A 502 -0.22 -13.62 8.39
N LYS A 503 -0.88 -12.53 8.80
CA LYS A 503 -1.16 -12.27 10.22
C LYS A 503 -1.86 -13.44 10.92
N ALA A 504 -2.82 -14.09 10.25
CA ALA A 504 -3.51 -15.25 10.79
C ALA A 504 -2.60 -16.48 11.00
N ALA A 505 -1.42 -16.49 10.35
CA ALA A 505 -0.38 -17.50 10.51
C ALA A 505 0.76 -17.02 11.42
N THR A 506 0.55 -15.92 12.16
CA THR A 506 1.47 -15.42 13.18
C THR A 506 0.87 -15.67 14.57
N ASP A 507 1.51 -16.51 15.38
CA ASP A 507 1.15 -16.67 16.79
C ASP A 507 1.69 -15.49 17.60
N LEU A 508 0.90 -14.41 17.61
CA LEU A 508 1.23 -13.18 18.33
C LEU A 508 1.42 -13.40 19.84
N ARG A 509 0.74 -14.39 20.43
CA ARG A 509 0.89 -14.71 21.85
C ARG A 509 2.26 -15.33 22.09
N ALA A 510 2.68 -16.29 21.27
CA ALA A 510 4.01 -16.86 21.34
C ALA A 510 5.09 -15.79 21.14
N CYS A 511 4.87 -14.84 20.22
CA CYS A 511 5.77 -13.70 20.03
C CYS A 511 5.87 -12.83 21.29
N ARG A 512 4.74 -12.45 21.89
CA ARG A 512 4.70 -11.66 23.14
C ARG A 512 5.40 -12.36 24.28
N GLU A 513 5.15 -13.66 24.46
CA GLU A 513 5.78 -14.45 25.53
C GLU A 513 7.30 -14.47 25.39
N GLU A 514 7.81 -14.69 24.17
CA GLU A 514 9.24 -14.65 23.88
C GLU A 514 9.84 -13.25 24.09
N PHE A 515 9.16 -12.21 23.59
CA PHE A 515 9.56 -10.83 23.75
C PHE A 515 9.76 -10.45 25.22
N LEU A 516 8.74 -10.73 26.05
CA LEU A 516 8.78 -10.42 27.48
C LEU A 516 9.81 -11.27 28.22
N ARG A 517 9.94 -12.56 27.86
CA ARG A 517 10.95 -13.46 28.45
C ARG A 517 12.36 -12.92 28.25
N VAL A 518 12.69 -12.44 27.05
CA VAL A 518 14.02 -11.89 26.75
C VAL A 518 14.23 -10.56 27.47
N LEU A 519 13.28 -9.63 27.42
CA LEU A 519 13.45 -8.32 28.06
C LEU A 519 13.39 -8.34 29.58
N ALA A 520 12.78 -9.37 30.17
CA ALA A 520 12.82 -9.57 31.62
C ALA A 520 14.15 -10.16 32.11
N ASP A 521 14.98 -10.73 31.22
CA ASP A 521 16.25 -11.36 31.58
C ASP A 521 17.26 -10.29 32.10
N PRO A 522 17.67 -10.35 33.38
CA PRO A 522 18.64 -9.40 33.94
C PRO A 522 19.99 -9.42 33.21
N ALA A 523 20.35 -10.53 32.55
CA ALA A 523 21.59 -10.66 31.79
C ALA A 523 21.67 -9.71 30.59
N VAL A 524 20.53 -9.19 30.11
CA VAL A 524 20.48 -8.14 29.07
C VAL A 524 21.16 -6.86 29.55
N TYR A 525 21.08 -6.55 30.86
CA TYR A 525 21.39 -5.24 31.44
C TYR A 525 22.69 -5.30 32.25
N HIS A 526 23.83 -5.10 31.60
CA HIS A 526 25.12 -5.22 32.27
C HIS A 526 25.47 -3.96 33.08
N GLY A 527 25.73 -4.13 34.39
CA GLY A 527 26.39 -3.09 35.19
C GLY A 527 25.49 -2.00 35.78
N GLY A 528 24.18 -2.23 35.90
CA GLY A 528 23.33 -1.39 36.72
C GLY A 528 23.68 -1.53 38.20
N ARG A 529 24.49 -0.62 38.75
CA ARG A 529 24.48 -0.35 40.20
C ARG A 529 23.02 -0.26 40.62
N ARG A 530 22.61 -0.96 41.70
CA ARG A 530 21.39 -0.62 42.44
C ARG A 530 21.47 0.88 42.69
N ALA A 531 20.68 1.67 41.97
CA ALA A 531 20.61 3.10 42.21
C ALA A 531 19.97 3.28 43.58
N GLY A 532 20.82 3.45 44.59
CA GLY A 532 20.43 4.09 45.82
C GLY A 532 19.81 5.44 45.47
N SER A 533 18.70 5.75 46.13
CA SER A 533 17.96 6.99 46.02
C SER A 533 18.89 8.20 46.00
N SER A 534 19.06 8.84 44.85
CA SER A 534 19.43 10.26 44.81
C SER A 534 19.16 10.88 43.44
N SER A 535 18.53 12.04 43.51
CA SER A 535 18.45 13.10 42.50
C SER A 535 17.83 12.72 41.16
N SER A 536 16.54 12.99 41.04
CA SER A 536 15.81 13.09 39.78
C SER A 536 16.52 14.04 38.82
N MET A 537 17.34 13.49 37.92
CA MET A 537 17.67 14.19 36.69
C MET A 537 16.38 14.17 35.85
N ARG A 538 15.53 15.19 36.03
CA ARG A 538 14.54 15.57 35.03
C ARG A 538 15.35 16.04 33.82
N GLN A 539 15.82 15.09 33.01
CA GLN A 539 15.98 15.39 31.60
C GLN A 539 14.59 15.80 31.15
N GLU A 540 14.47 17.03 30.64
CA GLU A 540 13.33 17.42 29.84
C GLU A 540 13.24 16.41 28.70
N LEU A 541 12.42 15.39 28.94
CA LEU A 541 11.90 14.53 27.90
C LEU A 541 11.26 15.52 26.94
N THR A 542 11.82 15.65 25.73
CA THR A 542 11.16 16.37 24.64
C THR A 542 9.70 16.01 24.73
N PRO A 543 8.81 16.98 24.99
CA PRO A 543 7.45 16.64 25.28
C PRO A 543 6.93 15.87 24.08
N LEU A 544 6.19 14.80 24.39
CA LEU A 544 5.40 14.06 23.42
C LEU A 544 4.61 14.99 22.47
N HIS A 545 4.47 16.28 22.75
CA HIS A 545 3.93 17.34 21.89
C HIS A 545 4.29 17.28 20.40
N ASP A 546 5.41 16.69 19.96
CA ASP A 546 5.69 16.50 18.52
C ASP A 546 5.20 15.15 17.96
N ALA A 547 5.05 14.11 18.80
CA ALA A 547 4.37 12.84 18.46
C ALA A 547 2.85 12.84 18.81
N GLN A 548 2.42 13.78 19.65
CA GLN A 548 1.07 14.07 20.14
C GLN A 548 0.50 15.34 19.52
N ARG A 549 1.27 16.15 18.79
CA ARG A 549 0.67 16.87 17.67
C ARG A 549 0.05 15.74 16.88
N PRO A 550 -1.29 15.65 16.83
CA PRO A 550 -1.90 14.52 16.21
C PRO A 550 -1.21 14.39 14.85
N LEU A 551 -0.92 13.15 14.45
CA LEU A 551 -1.37 12.74 13.13
C LEU A 551 -2.82 13.24 13.06
N ALA A 552 -2.98 14.53 12.73
CA ALA A 552 -4.19 15.16 12.29
C ALA A 552 -4.33 14.55 10.92
N ASN A 553 -4.68 13.28 10.97
CA ASN A 553 -5.42 12.63 9.96
C ASN A 553 -6.60 13.57 9.71
N PRO A 554 -6.73 14.17 8.52
CA PRO A 554 -7.97 14.83 8.15
C PRO A 554 -9.13 13.83 8.22
N HIS A 555 -8.85 12.52 8.26
CA HIS A 555 -9.80 11.48 8.62
C HIS A 555 -9.91 11.36 10.15
N LYS A 556 -10.73 12.26 10.70
CA LYS A 556 -11.37 12.09 12.01
C LYS A 556 -11.83 10.63 12.22
N GLY A 557 -11.55 10.10 13.41
CA GLY A 557 -12.39 9.13 14.11
C GLY A 557 -12.33 7.70 13.62
N TRP A 558 -11.40 6.91 14.16
CA TRP A 558 -11.56 5.46 14.14
C TRP A 558 -12.54 5.04 15.25
N TYR A 559 -13.77 4.79 14.81
CA TYR A 559 -14.85 4.03 15.46
C TYR A 559 -15.34 4.52 16.84
N HIS A 560 -16.58 5.03 16.81
CA HIS A 560 -17.52 5.29 17.91
C HIS A 560 -17.43 6.66 18.62
N HIS A 561 -18.20 7.62 18.08
CA HIS A 561 -19.11 8.47 18.85
C HIS A 561 -20.02 9.25 17.89
N TYR A 562 -21.20 8.71 17.56
CA TYR A 562 -22.41 9.48 17.23
C TYR A 562 -23.64 8.56 17.44
N PRO A 563 -24.58 8.89 18.35
CA PRO A 563 -25.75 8.06 18.63
C PRO A 563 -26.85 8.08 17.55
N ASP A 564 -26.83 8.95 16.54
CA ASP A 564 -28.06 9.24 15.77
C ASP A 564 -27.98 9.15 14.23
N ASN A 565 -26.93 8.56 13.63
CA ASN A 565 -26.83 8.49 12.16
C ASN A 565 -26.55 7.07 11.64
N HIS A 566 -27.60 6.24 11.64
CA HIS A 566 -27.66 5.03 10.82
C HIS A 566 -28.26 5.36 9.45
N ILE A 567 -27.43 5.33 8.39
CA ILE A 567 -27.95 4.90 7.09
C ILE A 567 -28.26 3.41 7.24
N ASP A 568 -29.53 3.11 7.49
CA ASP A 568 -30.03 1.75 7.55
C ASP A 568 -30.03 1.15 6.14
N LYS A 569 -28.94 0.46 5.81
CA LYS A 569 -28.77 -0.32 4.57
C LYS A 569 -29.86 -1.40 4.38
N TYR A 570 -30.59 -1.79 5.44
CA TYR A 570 -31.68 -2.76 5.38
C TYR A 570 -33.05 -2.12 5.13
N ARG A 571 -33.23 -0.82 5.43
CA ARG A 571 -34.48 -0.11 5.11
C ARG A 571 -34.69 0.03 3.60
N ILE A 572 -33.62 0.20 2.83
CA ILE A 572 -33.69 0.33 1.35
C ILE A 572 -33.95 -1.04 0.68
N ALA A 573 -33.66 -2.14 1.36
CA ALA A 573 -33.90 -3.50 0.89
C ALA A 573 -35.25 -4.09 1.34
N ARG A 574 -35.99 -3.41 2.23
CA ARG A 574 -37.27 -3.89 2.77
C ARG A 574 -38.49 -3.56 1.92
N ASP A 575 -38.36 -2.62 0.98
CA ASP A 575 -39.41 -2.23 0.02
C ASP A 575 -39.18 -2.86 -1.38
N ALA A 576 -38.48 -4.00 -1.43
CA ALA A 576 -38.33 -4.87 -2.60
C ALA A 576 -38.90 -6.25 -2.26
#